data_AF-A0A369AUK0-F1
#
_entry.id   AF-A0A369AUK0-F1
#
_cell.length_a   1.000
_cell.length_b   1.000
_cell.length_c   1.000
_cell.angle_alpha   90.00
_cell.angle_beta   90.00
_cell.angle_gamma   90.00
#
_symmetry.space_group_name_H-M   'P 1'
#
loop_
_entity.id
_entity.type
_entity.pdbx_description
1 polymer ?
#
loop_
_entity_poly.entity_id
_entity_poly.type
_entity_poly.pdbx_seq_one_letter_code
_entity_poly.pdbx_strand_id
1 'polypeptide(L)'
;MSICLSASSVWHATFGDISVMEPQYRHATKRLRPFARSAGVRARGCSRLLQRVVTDFAADPPFAKAMDKLVEHYGIVLGESTIRHITLHHAQAIHRVSGGAAQGLPEAVAPAQTFIVQTDGTMVPTVRSGSGPGDRRKGKSVQWQEANPKACCLPWGKQHEKAEGGLQAWGSGLQRVPARL
;
A
#
# COMPACT_ATOMS: atom_id res chain seq x y z
N MET A 1 10.22 -28.03 34.78
CA MET A 1 11.20 -28.60 33.83
C MET A 1 11.30 -27.68 32.62
N SER A 2 12.46 -27.06 32.40
CA SER A 2 12.71 -26.23 31.22
C SER A 2 13.48 -27.07 30.20
N ILE A 3 12.83 -27.46 29.10
CA ILE A 3 13.48 -28.25 28.05
C ILE A 3 14.28 -27.27 27.17
N CYS A 4 15.59 -27.48 27.09
CA CYS A 4 16.46 -26.76 26.17
C CYS A 4 16.64 -27.61 24.90
N LEU A 5 16.07 -27.17 23.79
CA LEU A 5 16.28 -27.78 22.48
C LEU A 5 17.13 -26.83 21.64
N SER A 6 18.11 -27.34 20.93
CA SER A 6 18.76 -26.57 19.87
C SER A 6 17.82 -26.49 18.67
N ALA A 7 17.60 -25.28 18.13
CA ALA A 7 16.74 -25.07 16.98
C ALA A 7 17.40 -24.10 16.00
N SER A 8 17.20 -24.34 14.70
CA SER A 8 17.62 -23.39 13.67
C SER A 8 16.63 -22.22 13.58
N SER A 9 17.17 -21.01 13.56
CA SER A 9 16.50 -19.79 13.12
C SER A 9 16.98 -19.52 11.70
N VAL A 10 16.07 -19.58 10.72
CA VAL A 10 16.34 -19.22 9.33
C VAL A 10 15.54 -17.97 8.98
N TRP A 11 16.10 -17.02 8.26
CA TRP A 11 15.39 -15.86 7.73
C TRP A 11 16.03 -15.37 6.43
N HIS A 12 15.27 -14.62 5.65
CA HIS A 12 15.72 -14.06 4.38
C HIS A 12 16.35 -12.68 4.60
N ALA A 13 17.54 -12.46 4.06
CA ALA A 13 18.22 -11.17 4.02
C ALA A 13 18.63 -10.84 2.58
N THR A 14 19.10 -9.61 2.34
CA THR A 14 19.60 -9.21 1.01
C THR A 14 20.81 -10.04 0.55
N PHE A 15 21.51 -10.70 1.47
CA PHE A 15 22.62 -11.60 1.18
C PHE A 15 22.18 -13.07 0.99
N GLY A 16 20.87 -13.34 0.95
CA GLY A 16 20.32 -14.69 0.91
C GLY A 16 19.79 -15.18 2.26
N ASP A 17 19.66 -16.50 2.37
CA ASP A 17 19.14 -17.15 3.57
C ASP A 17 20.22 -17.21 4.64
N ILE A 18 19.91 -16.60 5.80
CA ILE A 18 20.78 -16.65 6.96
C ILE A 18 20.20 -17.65 7.95
N SER A 19 21.04 -18.57 8.43
CA SER A 19 20.68 -19.54 9.44
C SER A 19 21.59 -19.44 10.66
N VAL A 20 20.99 -19.47 11.85
CA VAL A 20 21.70 -19.48 13.13
C VAL A 20 21.11 -20.56 14.02
N MET A 21 21.98 -21.37 14.61
CA MET A 21 21.60 -22.33 15.64
C MET A 21 21.50 -21.60 16.98
N GLU A 22 20.34 -21.67 17.64
CA GLU A 22 20.15 -21.06 18.96
C GLU A 22 19.52 -22.04 19.95
N PRO A 23 19.85 -21.92 21.25
CA PRO A 23 19.12 -22.63 22.29
C PRO A 23 17.70 -22.06 22.41
N GLN A 24 16.72 -22.96 22.46
CA GLN A 24 15.32 -22.63 22.67
C GLN A 24 14.86 -23.17 24.02
N TYR A 25 14.40 -22.26 24.87
CA TYR A 25 13.88 -22.59 26.19
C TYR A 25 12.35 -22.66 26.15
N ARG A 26 11.76 -23.56 26.95
CA ARG A 26 10.30 -23.63 27.13
C ARG A 26 9.97 -23.63 28.61
N HIS A 27 9.11 -22.69 29.01
CA HIS A 27 8.53 -22.64 30.35
C HIS A 27 7.01 -22.68 30.23
N ALA A 28 6.40 -23.80 30.66
CA ALA A 28 4.98 -24.11 30.41
C ALA A 28 4.63 -23.96 28.92
N THR A 29 3.70 -23.08 28.56
CA THR A 29 3.28 -22.80 27.18
C THR A 29 4.15 -21.77 26.46
N LYS A 30 5.04 -21.07 27.19
CA LYS A 30 5.86 -20.00 26.63
C LYS A 30 7.17 -20.55 26.09
N ARG A 31 7.46 -20.24 24.82
CA ARG A 31 8.72 -20.54 24.15
C ARG A 31 9.59 -19.28 24.12
N LEU A 32 10.83 -19.40 24.56
CA LEU A 32 11.82 -18.33 24.58
C LEU A 32 12.93 -18.65 23.56
N ARG A 33 13.22 -17.70 22.68
CA ARG A 33 14.30 -17.72 21.69
C ARG A 33 15.17 -16.49 21.90
N PRO A 34 16.22 -16.56 22.73
CA PRO A 34 16.95 -15.37 23.16
C PRO A 34 17.61 -14.64 21.99
N PHE A 35 18.25 -15.36 21.07
CA PHE A 35 18.91 -14.74 19.92
C PHE A 35 17.88 -14.11 18.99
N ALA A 36 16.85 -14.85 18.57
CA ALA A 36 15.83 -14.30 17.67
C ALA A 36 15.14 -13.06 18.27
N ARG A 37 14.85 -13.10 19.58
CA ARG A 37 14.26 -11.95 20.30
C ARG A 37 15.22 -10.76 20.38
N SER A 38 16.49 -11.00 20.70
CA SER A 38 17.51 -9.94 20.84
C SER A 38 17.87 -9.30 19.50
N ALA A 39 18.00 -10.10 18.44
CA ALA A 39 18.33 -9.63 17.09
C ALA A 39 17.11 -9.08 16.34
N GLY A 40 15.90 -9.19 16.91
CA GLY A 40 14.66 -8.74 16.26
C GLY A 40 14.31 -9.51 15.00
N VAL A 41 14.83 -10.74 14.84
CA VAL A 41 14.56 -11.60 13.68
C VAL A 41 13.45 -12.60 14.00
N ARG A 42 12.64 -12.91 13.00
CA ARG A 42 11.60 -13.94 13.09
C ARG A 42 11.99 -15.09 12.16
N ALA A 43 11.75 -16.32 12.60
CA ALA A 43 11.95 -17.48 11.75
C ALA A 43 11.07 -17.38 10.50
N ARG A 44 11.69 -17.63 9.34
CA ARG A 44 11.15 -17.43 7.98
C ARG A 44 10.70 -15.99 7.70
N GLY A 45 11.19 -15.03 8.47
CA GLY A 45 10.94 -13.61 8.25
C GLY A 45 11.88 -13.03 7.19
N CYS A 46 11.59 -11.81 6.75
CA CYS A 46 12.48 -11.02 5.91
C CYS A 46 13.14 -9.92 6.76
N SER A 47 14.44 -9.70 6.59
CA SER A 47 15.15 -8.57 7.19
C SER A 47 14.55 -7.22 6.75
N ARG A 48 14.73 -6.16 7.55
CA ARG A 48 14.19 -4.84 7.22
C ARG A 48 14.72 -4.29 5.89
N LEU A 49 16.00 -4.53 5.58
CA LEU A 49 16.59 -4.14 4.30
C LEU A 49 15.96 -4.89 3.13
N LEU A 50 15.78 -6.21 3.28
CA LEU A 50 15.11 -7.01 2.25
C LEU A 50 13.66 -6.57 2.05
N GLN A 51 12.93 -6.25 3.13
CA GLN A 51 11.56 -5.75 3.01
C GLN A 51 11.48 -4.43 2.21
N ARG A 52 12.48 -3.55 2.33
CA ARG A 52 12.55 -2.31 1.53
C ARG A 52 12.72 -2.64 0.05
N VAL A 53 13.71 -3.48 -0.28
CA VAL A 53 13.96 -3.96 -1.65
C VAL A 53 12.71 -4.61 -2.24
N VAL A 54 12.04 -5.48 -1.47
CA VAL A 54 10.78 -6.12 -1.88
C VAL A 54 9.70 -5.08 -2.18
N THR A 55 9.55 -4.08 -1.32
CA THR A 55 8.54 -3.01 -1.50
C THR A 55 8.85 -2.18 -2.74
N ASP A 56 10.12 -1.83 -2.97
CA ASP A 56 10.55 -1.05 -4.13
C ASP A 56 10.29 -1.81 -5.44
N PHE A 57 10.60 -3.11 -5.51
CA PHE A 57 10.32 -3.91 -6.71
C PHE A 57 8.84 -4.21 -6.93
N ALA A 58 8.04 -4.23 -5.87
CA ALA A 58 6.63 -4.57 -5.90
C ALA A 58 5.71 -3.34 -5.99
N ALA A 59 6.26 -2.13 -6.08
CA ALA A 59 5.48 -0.90 -6.14
C ALA A 59 4.67 -0.78 -7.44
N ASP A 60 5.28 -1.12 -8.58
CA ASP A 60 4.68 -0.92 -9.91
C ASP A 60 4.21 -2.21 -10.60
N PRO A 61 5.02 -3.29 -10.69
CA PRO A 61 4.62 -4.47 -11.42
C PRO A 61 3.73 -5.41 -10.58
N PRO A 62 2.99 -6.34 -11.22
CA PRO A 62 2.36 -7.45 -10.52
C PRO A 62 3.35 -8.20 -9.63
N PHE A 63 2.92 -8.64 -8.44
CA PHE A 63 3.79 -9.28 -7.44
C PHE A 63 4.56 -10.49 -7.98
N ALA A 64 3.97 -11.25 -8.90
CA ALA A 64 4.65 -12.36 -9.58
C ALA A 64 5.91 -11.91 -10.36
N LYS A 65 5.86 -10.74 -11.02
CA LYS A 65 7.03 -10.17 -11.73
C LYS A 65 8.06 -9.55 -10.80
N ALA A 66 7.65 -9.14 -9.60
CA ALA A 66 8.59 -8.65 -8.58
C ALA A 66 9.50 -9.79 -8.07
N MET A 67 9.01 -11.04 -8.08
CA MET A 67 9.82 -12.23 -7.76
C MET A 67 10.99 -12.37 -8.74
N ASP A 68 10.75 -12.22 -10.04
CA ASP A 68 11.79 -12.34 -11.07
C ASP A 68 12.95 -11.37 -10.80
N LYS A 69 12.63 -10.11 -10.47
CA LYS A 69 13.63 -9.09 -10.10
C LYS A 69 14.40 -9.44 -8.82
N LEU A 70 13.75 -10.02 -7.82
CA LEU A 70 14.41 -10.43 -6.57
C LEU A 70 15.40 -11.57 -6.81
N VAL A 71 15.06 -12.52 -7.69
CA VAL A 71 15.96 -13.60 -8.09
C VAL A 71 17.12 -13.05 -8.91
N GLU A 72 16.86 -12.17 -9.87
CA GLU A 72 17.89 -11.57 -10.73
C GLU A 72 18.92 -10.75 -9.94
N HIS A 73 18.46 -9.88 -9.03
CA HIS A 73 19.35 -8.95 -8.34
C HIS A 73 19.96 -9.51 -7.05
N TYR A 74 19.28 -10.43 -6.37
CA TYR A 74 19.69 -10.89 -5.04
C TYR A 74 19.76 -12.43 -4.91
N GLY A 75 19.31 -13.19 -5.92
CA GLY A 75 19.27 -14.65 -5.85
C GLY A 75 18.27 -15.21 -4.83
N ILE A 76 17.30 -14.39 -4.38
CA ILE A 76 16.35 -14.76 -3.32
C ILE A 76 15.01 -15.14 -3.93
N VAL A 77 14.50 -16.31 -3.57
CA VAL A 77 13.16 -16.76 -3.96
C VAL A 77 12.18 -16.48 -2.82
N LEU A 78 11.25 -15.55 -3.04
CA LEU A 78 10.13 -15.28 -2.14
C LEU A 78 8.81 -15.61 -2.84
N GLY A 79 7.88 -16.23 -2.10
CA GLY A 79 6.54 -16.47 -2.60
C GLY A 79 5.76 -15.17 -2.84
N GLU A 80 4.90 -15.16 -3.87
CA GLU A 80 4.07 -14.01 -4.24
C GLU A 80 3.26 -13.47 -3.05
N SER A 81 2.71 -14.37 -2.22
CA SER A 81 1.95 -14.00 -1.03
C SER A 81 2.78 -13.24 0.01
N THR A 82 4.06 -13.59 0.17
CA THR A 82 5.00 -12.91 1.07
C THR A 82 5.32 -11.52 0.53
N ILE A 83 5.61 -11.41 -0.77
CA ILE A 83 5.86 -10.12 -1.44
C ILE A 83 4.66 -9.20 -1.24
N ARG A 84 3.45 -9.67 -1.59
CA ARG A 84 2.20 -8.94 -1.40
C ARG A 84 1.99 -8.51 0.06
N HIS A 85 2.22 -9.42 1.01
CA HIS A 85 2.01 -9.13 2.43
C HIS A 85 2.95 -8.03 2.93
N ILE A 86 4.24 -8.08 2.55
CA ILE A 86 5.25 -7.08 2.92
C ILE A 86 4.88 -5.72 2.31
N THR A 87 4.60 -5.68 1.01
CA THR A 87 4.27 -4.43 0.30
C THR A 87 3.01 -3.78 0.88
N LEU A 88 1.94 -4.56 1.11
CA LEU A 88 0.70 -4.04 1.68
C LEU A 88 0.86 -3.61 3.15
N HIS A 89 1.67 -4.31 3.93
CA HIS A 89 1.99 -3.90 5.30
C HIS A 89 2.64 -2.51 5.32
N HIS A 90 3.62 -2.27 4.44
CA HIS A 90 4.28 -0.97 4.34
C HIS A 90 3.36 0.11 3.76
N ALA A 91 2.56 -0.21 2.74
CA ALA A 91 1.56 0.72 2.21
C ALA A 91 0.53 1.14 3.28
N GLN A 92 0.06 0.22 4.12
CA GLN A 92 -0.82 0.54 5.25
C GLN A 92 -0.13 1.41 6.30
N ALA A 93 1.14 1.13 6.60
CA ALA A 93 1.91 1.95 7.53
C ALA A 93 2.07 3.39 7.00
N ILE A 94 2.41 3.55 5.71
CA ILE A 94 2.52 4.85 5.04
C ILE A 94 1.17 5.57 5.09
N HIS A 95 0.07 4.88 4.74
CA HIS A 95 -1.28 5.46 4.78
C HIS A 95 -1.69 5.95 6.17
N ARG A 96 -1.36 5.20 7.23
CA ARG A 96 -1.62 5.62 8.62
C ARG A 96 -0.78 6.84 9.01
N VAL A 97 0.50 6.86 8.64
CA VAL A 97 1.41 7.97 8.96
C VAL A 97 1.04 9.23 8.18
N SER A 98 0.62 9.10 6.92
CA SER A 98 0.19 10.22 6.09
C SER A 98 -1.21 10.74 6.46
N GLY A 99 -1.91 10.11 7.40
CA GLY A 99 -3.29 10.45 7.76
C GLY A 99 -4.27 10.30 6.58
N GLY A 100 -3.92 9.46 5.61
CA GLY A 100 -4.64 9.34 4.35
C GLY A 100 -4.51 10.54 3.41
N ALA A 101 -3.93 11.68 3.82
CA ALA A 101 -3.83 12.88 2.99
C ALA A 101 -2.51 12.96 2.23
N ALA A 102 -2.53 13.55 1.03
CA ALA A 102 -1.34 14.17 0.47
C ALA A 102 -0.81 15.18 1.50
N GLN A 103 0.52 15.26 1.63
CA GLN A 103 1.18 16.31 2.42
C GLN A 103 0.45 17.63 2.12
N GLY A 104 -0.08 18.27 3.16
CA GLY A 104 -0.89 19.48 3.00
C GLY A 104 -0.17 20.53 2.17
N LEU A 105 -0.90 21.57 1.74
CA LEU A 105 -0.24 22.71 1.09
C LEU A 105 0.91 23.20 1.98
N PRO A 106 2.06 23.59 1.39
CA PRO A 106 3.15 24.17 2.14
C PRO A 106 2.63 25.38 2.95
N GLU A 107 3.26 25.63 4.10
CA GLU A 107 2.86 26.70 5.01
C GLU A 107 2.87 28.05 4.28
N ALA A 108 1.82 28.84 4.49
CA ALA A 108 1.62 30.09 3.76
C ALA A 108 2.78 31.06 4.08
N VAL A 109 3.58 31.38 3.07
CA VAL A 109 4.73 32.30 3.21
C VAL A 109 4.29 33.77 3.05
N ALA A 110 3.06 34.01 2.60
CA ALA A 110 2.50 35.34 2.42
C ALA A 110 0.97 35.36 2.64
N PRO A 111 0.37 36.54 2.96
CA PRO A 111 -1.06 36.68 3.25
C PRO A 111 -2.00 36.26 2.12
N ALA A 112 -1.51 36.24 0.87
CA ALA A 112 -2.23 35.76 -0.30
C ALA A 112 -1.29 34.93 -1.17
N GLN A 113 -1.37 33.61 -1.03
CA GLN A 113 -0.70 32.65 -1.92
C GLN A 113 -1.78 31.86 -2.67
N THR A 114 -1.84 32.05 -3.99
CA THR A 114 -2.72 31.28 -4.86
C THR A 114 -1.96 30.06 -5.39
N PHE A 115 -2.39 28.87 -5.01
CA PHE A 115 -1.86 27.61 -5.55
C PHE A 115 -2.78 27.10 -6.66
N ILE A 116 -2.25 27.03 -7.88
CA ILE A 116 -2.93 26.37 -9.00
C ILE A 116 -2.44 24.93 -9.05
N VAL A 117 -3.34 23.97 -8.85
CA VAL A 117 -2.99 22.54 -8.83
C VAL A 117 -3.84 21.80 -9.85
N GLN A 118 -3.18 21.08 -10.76
CA GLN A 118 -3.83 20.09 -11.61
C GLN A 118 -3.97 18.78 -10.84
N THR A 119 -5.17 18.24 -10.78
CA THR A 119 -5.41 16.87 -10.31
C THR A 119 -6.10 16.10 -11.40
N ASP A 120 -5.37 15.17 -11.99
CA ASP A 120 -5.92 14.20 -12.93
C ASP A 120 -6.44 12.97 -12.18
N GLY A 121 -7.56 12.42 -12.64
CA GLY A 121 -8.15 11.19 -12.13
C GLY A 121 -7.85 10.06 -13.10
N THR A 122 -7.47 8.88 -12.60
CA THR A 122 -7.28 7.71 -13.46
C THR A 122 -8.40 6.70 -13.25
N MET A 123 -8.92 6.11 -14.33
CA MET A 123 -9.90 5.03 -14.22
C MET A 123 -9.19 3.73 -13.85
N VAL A 124 -9.55 3.15 -12.70
CA VAL A 124 -9.02 1.87 -12.22
C VAL A 124 -10.09 0.79 -12.38
N PRO A 125 -9.78 -0.34 -13.04
CA PRO A 125 -10.69 -1.47 -13.10
C PRO A 125 -10.72 -2.17 -11.74
N THR A 126 -11.91 -2.32 -11.19
CA THR A 126 -12.19 -3.02 -9.93
C THR A 126 -13.09 -4.22 -10.20
N VAL A 127 -12.90 -5.31 -9.44
CA VAL A 127 -13.71 -6.52 -9.61
C VAL A 127 -14.77 -6.59 -8.52
N ARG A 128 -16.03 -6.59 -8.93
CA ARG A 128 -17.16 -6.83 -8.02
C ARG A 128 -17.46 -8.32 -8.00
N SER A 129 -17.52 -8.90 -6.80
CA SER A 129 -17.98 -10.27 -6.60
C SER A 129 -19.49 -10.27 -6.34
N GLY A 130 -20.24 -11.13 -7.04
CA GLY A 130 -21.67 -11.34 -6.75
C GLY A 130 -21.88 -11.87 -5.32
N SER A 131 -22.94 -11.41 -4.65
CA SER A 131 -23.26 -11.74 -3.24
C SER A 131 -24.11 -13.00 -3.07
N GLY A 132 -24.40 -13.74 -4.15
CA GLY A 132 -25.27 -14.90 -4.14
C GLY A 132 -24.59 -16.16 -3.55
N PRO A 133 -25.37 -17.10 -2.98
CA PRO A 133 -24.88 -18.42 -2.59
C PRO A 133 -24.66 -19.28 -3.84
N GLY A 134 -23.50 -19.11 -4.48
CA GLY A 134 -23.07 -19.84 -5.66
C GLY A 134 -21.54 -19.92 -5.75
N ASP A 135 -21.03 -20.58 -6.80
CA ASP A 135 -19.59 -20.68 -7.05
C ASP A 135 -18.95 -19.28 -7.15
N ARG A 136 -18.12 -18.90 -6.16
CA ARG A 136 -17.41 -17.60 -6.11
C ARG A 136 -16.43 -17.38 -7.26
N ARG A 137 -16.11 -18.42 -8.05
CA ARG A 137 -15.33 -18.28 -9.28
C ARG A 137 -16.18 -17.68 -10.42
N LYS A 138 -17.49 -17.93 -10.40
CA LYS A 138 -18.46 -17.45 -11.40
C LYS A 138 -19.17 -16.19 -10.88
N GLY A 139 -19.52 -15.27 -11.78
CA GLY A 139 -20.26 -14.05 -11.41
C GLY A 139 -19.39 -12.88 -10.91
N LYS A 140 -18.13 -12.79 -11.36
CA LYS A 140 -17.31 -11.59 -11.20
C LYS A 140 -17.55 -10.65 -12.38
N SER A 141 -17.78 -9.37 -12.12
CA SER A 141 -17.86 -8.34 -13.16
C SER A 141 -16.80 -7.28 -12.94
N VAL A 142 -16.27 -6.74 -14.04
CA VAL A 142 -15.36 -5.60 -14.02
C VAL A 142 -16.18 -4.32 -13.96
N GLN A 143 -15.81 -3.43 -13.05
CA GLN A 143 -16.37 -2.09 -12.93
C GLN A 143 -15.23 -1.07 -12.95
N TRP A 144 -15.40 0.02 -13.68
CA TRP A 144 -14.42 1.09 -13.73
C TRP A 144 -14.75 2.13 -12.68
N GLN A 145 -13.78 2.44 -11.82
CA GLN A 145 -13.92 3.46 -10.79
C GLN A 145 -12.83 4.50 -10.97
N GLU A 146 -13.18 5.78 -10.84
CA GLU A 146 -12.20 6.86 -10.89
C GLU A 146 -11.39 6.85 -9.58
N ALA A 147 -10.09 6.58 -9.70
CA ALA A 147 -9.12 6.78 -8.64
C ALA A 147 -8.57 8.20 -8.79
N ASN A 148 -9.17 9.14 -8.07
CA ASN A 148 -8.63 10.48 -7.93
C ASN A 148 -7.68 10.51 -6.72
N PRO A 149 -6.44 11.01 -6.85
CA PRO A 149 -5.50 11.15 -5.73
C PRO A 149 -6.10 11.93 -4.54
N LYS A 150 -7.02 12.86 -4.78
CA LYS A 150 -7.76 13.59 -3.72
C LYS A 150 -8.84 12.73 -3.05
N ALA A 151 -9.47 11.81 -3.78
CA ALA A 151 -10.55 10.94 -3.28
C ALA A 151 -10.03 9.73 -2.51
N CYS A 152 -8.83 9.22 -2.82
CA CYS A 152 -8.15 8.20 -2.00
C CYS A 152 -7.94 8.65 -0.55
N CYS A 153 -7.94 9.96 -0.29
CA CYS A 153 -7.78 10.57 1.02
C CYS A 153 -9.10 10.75 1.78
N LEU A 154 -10.26 10.54 1.14
CA LEU A 154 -11.57 10.70 1.76
C LEU A 154 -12.06 9.35 2.33
N PRO A 155 -12.73 9.35 3.49
CA PRO A 155 -13.28 8.12 4.05
C PRO A 155 -14.20 7.43 3.04
N TRP A 156 -13.92 6.14 2.81
CA TRP A 156 -14.66 5.28 1.90
C TRP A 156 -16.14 5.26 2.31
N GLY A 157 -17.03 5.87 1.51
CA GLY A 157 -18.47 5.88 1.80
C GLY A 157 -19.25 7.15 1.47
N LYS A 158 -18.62 8.26 1.07
CA LYS A 158 -19.37 9.41 0.54
C LYS A 158 -19.47 9.31 -0.97
N GLN A 159 -20.53 8.66 -1.45
CA GLN A 159 -20.99 8.83 -2.83
C GLN A 159 -21.25 10.33 -3.04
N HIS A 160 -20.64 10.91 -4.08
CA HIS A 160 -21.03 12.23 -4.55
C HIS A 160 -22.46 12.12 -5.06
N GLU A 161 -23.40 12.70 -4.33
CA GLU A 161 -24.73 13.01 -4.83
C GLU A 161 -24.55 13.95 -6.03
N LYS A 162 -24.89 13.46 -7.23
CA LYS A 162 -24.91 14.29 -8.44
C LYS A 162 -25.91 15.41 -8.20
N ALA A 163 -25.45 16.66 -8.22
CA ALA A 163 -26.33 17.79 -8.45
C ALA A 163 -26.86 17.69 -9.89
N GLU A 164 -28.02 17.08 -10.06
CA GLU A 164 -28.89 17.34 -11.22
C GLU A 164 -29.43 18.77 -11.07
N GLY A 165 -28.68 19.75 -11.56
CA GLY A 165 -29.11 21.14 -11.73
C GLY A 165 -29.10 21.46 -13.22
N GLY A 166 -30.30 21.64 -13.79
CA GLY A 166 -30.56 21.57 -15.22
C GLY A 166 -29.84 22.60 -16.10
N LEU A 167 -29.78 22.23 -17.39
CA LEU A 167 -29.55 23.17 -18.48
C LEU A 167 -30.54 24.33 -18.36
N GLN A 168 -30.04 25.54 -18.11
CA GLN A 168 -30.73 26.76 -18.51
C GLN A 168 -29.83 27.55 -19.46
N ALA A 169 -30.50 27.99 -20.53
CA ALA A 169 -29.98 28.54 -21.76
C ALA A 169 -28.97 29.69 -21.54
N TRP A 170 -27.87 29.64 -22.28
CA TRP A 170 -27.04 30.83 -22.53
C TRP A 170 -27.79 31.77 -23.47
N GLY A 171 -28.57 32.66 -22.86
CA GLY A 171 -29.09 33.87 -23.50
C GLY A 171 -27.97 34.90 -23.64
N SER A 172 -27.90 35.44 -24.85
CA SER A 172 -27.09 36.57 -25.32
C SER A 172 -26.93 37.71 -24.31
N GLY A 173 -25.69 38.16 -24.10
CA GLY A 173 -25.40 39.35 -23.31
C GLY A 173 -23.93 39.76 -23.38
N LEU A 174 -23.53 40.43 -24.46
CA LEU A 174 -22.31 41.23 -24.49
C LEU A 174 -22.37 42.27 -23.36
N GLN A 175 -21.48 42.20 -22.38
CA GLN A 175 -21.22 43.31 -21.45
C GLN A 175 -19.84 43.91 -21.75
N ARG A 176 -19.86 45.19 -22.15
CA ARG A 176 -18.68 46.03 -22.39
C ARG A 176 -17.91 46.23 -21.08
N VAL A 177 -16.60 46.03 -21.13
CA VAL A 177 -15.66 46.49 -20.11
C VAL A 177 -15.43 48.00 -20.33
N PRO A 178 -15.61 48.88 -19.32
CA PRO A 178 -15.20 50.27 -19.46
C PRO A 178 -13.69 50.40 -19.31
N ALA A 179 -13.05 51.01 -20.31
CA ALA A 179 -11.68 51.48 -20.24
C ALA A 179 -11.59 52.62 -19.21
N ARG A 180 -10.70 52.50 -18.21
CA ARG A 180 -10.25 53.64 -17.42
C ARG A 180 -9.03 54.26 -18.10
N LEU A 181 -9.12 55.59 -18.28
CA LEU A 181 -8.03 56.49 -18.60
C LEU A 181 -6.97 56.49 -17.49
#